data_AF-A0A4V2FTL4-F1
#
_entry.id   AF-A0A4V2FTL4-F1
#
_cell.length_a   1.000
_cell.length_b   1.000
_cell.length_c   1.000
_cell.angle_alpha   90.00
_cell.angle_beta   90.00
_cell.angle_gamma   90.00
#
_symmetry.space_group_name_H-M   'P 1'
#
loop_
_entity.id
_entity.type
_entity.pdbx_description
1 polymer ?
#
loop_
_entity_poly.entity_id
_entity_poly.type
_entity_poly.pdbx_seq_one_letter_code
_entity_poly.pdbx_strand_id
1 'polypeptide(L)'
;MAKRRYLPALFLIAIVLLIIVAILWWRENRSNDNPVQKVSATDEQIERGRYAARAADCAACHTVEGGGLFAGGFPMETPFGTVHGSNITPSADHGIGRWSREDFYRAVREGITPGGRHLYPAMPYNSYYMMSDQDLDDIYAYLMTRPAIDVPTPKNDLPFPFNQRFLMIGWNLLFQNTDPLPAVSSGDSELWVRGRYLTDVMGHCAECHTPRGMFGQMDLAQSLKGGTLGRFKAADITPTALAERGWTPDDLGQFLATGTAPQGSAFSEMHMVVALSTQYLTKDDMKAMTTYLMGDKPPPPKVAQLTPGGDQGRAQYLNLCAGCHGVSGEGKPNVAPAMAGNATIRQADATNLIASILDGLPEQAFPGNGNMQSMPGFARKLSDQQMAELVNYTRTAWGGLPGDITAAQIGALREH
;
A
#
# COMPACT_ATOMS: atom_id res chain seq x y z
N MET A 1 16.04 35.85 44.78
CA MET A 1 17.41 35.52 44.31
C MET A 1 17.60 34.08 43.79
N ALA A 2 16.56 33.23 43.67
CA ALA A 2 16.72 31.84 43.24
C ALA A 2 16.83 31.62 41.70
N LYS A 3 16.30 32.54 40.86
CA LYS A 3 16.28 32.36 39.39
C LYS A 3 17.66 32.44 38.71
N ARG A 4 18.67 33.09 39.33
CA ARG A 4 20.02 33.27 38.75
C ARG A 4 20.93 32.04 38.84
N ARG A 5 20.63 31.05 39.69
CA ARG A 5 21.46 29.84 39.86
C ARG A 5 21.24 28.77 38.78
N TYR A 6 20.10 28.79 38.09
CA TYR A 6 19.77 27.80 37.06
C TYR A 6 20.17 28.22 35.64
N LEU A 7 20.42 29.51 35.41
CA LEU A 7 20.87 30.06 34.12
C LEU A 7 22.14 29.39 33.55
N PRO A 8 23.23 29.18 34.31
CA PRO A 8 24.41 28.50 33.77
C PRO A 8 24.16 27.00 33.49
N ALA A 9 23.32 26.34 34.29
CA ALA A 9 22.93 24.95 34.05
C ALA A 9 22.05 24.80 32.80
N LEU A 10 21.07 25.69 32.62
CA LEU A 10 20.23 25.74 31.42
C LEU A 10 21.04 26.07 30.17
N PHE A 11 22.02 26.96 30.27
CA PHE A 11 22.93 27.27 29.18
C PHE A 11 23.82 26.07 28.80
N LEU A 12 24.35 25.34 29.80
CA LEU A 12 25.11 24.12 29.56
C LEU A 12 24.26 23.03 28.89
N ILE A 13 23.01 22.83 29.35
CA ILE A 13 22.06 21.89 28.74
C ILE A 13 21.78 22.28 27.29
N ALA A 14 21.56 23.56 27.02
CA ALA A 14 21.33 24.04 25.65
C ALA A 14 22.55 23.77 24.75
N ILE A 15 23.77 24.00 25.24
CA ILE A 15 25.00 23.68 24.51
C ILE A 15 25.09 22.17 24.21
N VAL A 16 24.84 21.31 25.22
CA VAL A 16 24.88 19.86 25.04
C VAL A 16 23.86 19.40 23.99
N LEU A 17 22.63 19.93 24.04
CA LEU A 17 21.59 19.62 23.05
C LEU A 17 22.00 20.09 21.65
N LEU A 18 22.58 21.28 21.51
CA LEU A 18 23.09 21.78 20.23
C LEU A 18 24.21 20.90 19.68
N ILE A 19 25.13 20.43 20.54
CA ILE A 19 26.21 19.51 20.14
C ILE A 19 25.60 18.18 19.68
N ILE A 20 24.63 17.62 20.40
CA ILE A 20 23.95 16.38 20.01
C ILE A 20 23.26 16.56 18.64
N VAL A 21 22.51 17.63 18.45
CA VAL A 21 21.85 17.92 17.16
C VAL A 21 22.88 18.08 16.04
N ALA A 22 23.99 18.77 16.28
CA ALA A 22 25.06 18.93 15.30
C ALA A 22 25.71 17.58 14.93
N ILE A 23 25.94 16.70 15.91
CA ILE A 23 26.48 15.34 15.68
C ILE A 23 25.49 14.50 14.87
N LEU A 24 24.20 14.53 15.22
CA LEU A 24 23.16 13.78 14.52
C LEU A 24 22.98 14.28 13.08
N TRP A 25 22.99 15.60 12.88
CA TRP A 25 22.93 16.21 11.55
C TRP A 25 24.16 15.86 10.70
N TRP A 26 25.36 15.93 11.27
CA TRP A 26 26.59 15.53 10.56
C TRP A 26 26.56 14.05 10.18
N ARG A 27 26.10 13.19 11.09
CA ARG A 27 25.96 11.75 10.86
C ARG A 27 24.95 11.45 9.76
N GLU A 28 23.85 12.20 9.70
CA GLU A 28 22.82 12.07 8.67
C GLU A 28 23.31 12.49 7.28
N ASN A 29 24.10 13.55 7.20
CA ASN A 29 24.51 14.18 5.95
C ASN A 29 25.86 13.67 5.41
N ARG A 30 26.52 12.75 6.12
CA ARG A 30 27.75 12.11 5.64
C ARG A 30 27.46 11.24 4.41
N SER A 31 28.30 11.37 3.38
CA SER A 31 28.30 10.46 2.23
C SER A 31 28.78 9.06 2.64
N ASN A 32 28.18 8.02 2.07
CA ASN A 32 28.69 6.66 2.21
C ASN A 32 29.97 6.48 1.36
N ASP A 33 31.12 6.42 2.04
CA ASP A 33 32.44 6.25 1.46
C ASP A 33 32.94 4.80 1.52
N ASN A 34 32.06 3.84 1.84
CA ASN A 34 32.37 2.41 1.77
C ASN A 34 32.86 2.03 0.36
N PRO A 35 33.74 1.01 0.26
CA PRO A 35 34.15 0.48 -1.03
C PRO A 35 32.94 -0.02 -1.81
N VAL A 36 33.00 0.09 -3.14
CA VAL A 36 31.98 -0.50 -4.03
C VAL A 36 31.99 -2.00 -3.82
N GLN A 37 30.81 -2.56 -3.54
CA GLN A 37 30.65 -3.98 -3.29
C GLN A 37 30.67 -4.74 -4.62
N LYS A 38 31.33 -5.89 -4.61
CA LYS A 38 31.30 -6.85 -5.72
C LYS A 38 30.55 -8.08 -5.24
N VAL A 39 29.37 -8.30 -5.79
CA VAL A 39 28.51 -9.43 -5.43
C VAL A 39 28.49 -10.40 -6.60
N SER A 40 28.87 -11.64 -6.32
CA SER A 40 28.69 -12.78 -7.22
C SER A 40 27.58 -13.66 -6.67
N ALA A 41 26.64 -14.06 -7.51
CA ALA A 41 25.52 -14.90 -7.14
C ALA A 41 25.31 -15.99 -8.20
N THR A 42 24.78 -17.13 -7.80
CA THR A 42 24.36 -18.17 -8.76
C THR A 42 23.06 -17.77 -9.45
N ASP A 43 22.79 -18.33 -10.62
CA ASP A 43 21.52 -18.10 -11.33
C ASP A 43 20.30 -18.47 -10.47
N GLU A 44 20.42 -19.53 -9.68
CA GLU A 44 19.37 -19.95 -8.75
C GLU A 44 19.12 -18.93 -7.64
N GLN A 45 20.18 -18.35 -7.07
CA GLN A 45 20.07 -17.29 -6.07
C GLN A 45 19.43 -16.03 -6.65
N ILE A 46 19.83 -15.66 -7.88
CA ILE A 46 19.26 -14.53 -8.61
C ILE A 46 17.75 -14.75 -8.85
N GLU A 47 17.34 -15.97 -9.20
CA GLU A 47 15.94 -16.30 -9.43
C GLU A 47 15.11 -16.25 -8.14
N ARG A 48 15.61 -16.82 -7.04
CA ARG A 48 14.95 -16.68 -5.72
C ARG A 48 14.86 -15.22 -5.28
N GLY A 49 15.91 -14.44 -5.52
CA GLY A 49 15.94 -13.02 -5.19
C GLY A 49 14.98 -12.19 -6.02
N ARG A 50 14.82 -12.53 -7.30
CA ARG A 50 13.81 -11.94 -8.17
C ARG A 50 12.40 -12.23 -7.67
N TYR A 51 12.15 -13.47 -7.25
CA TYR A 51 10.87 -13.88 -6.66
C TYR A 51 10.59 -13.14 -5.34
N ALA A 52 11.55 -13.14 -4.42
CA ALA A 52 11.44 -12.48 -3.13
C ALA A 52 11.27 -10.96 -3.26
N ALA A 53 11.98 -10.29 -4.18
CA ALA A 53 11.84 -8.86 -4.43
C ALA A 53 10.46 -8.49 -5.02
N ARG A 54 9.84 -9.40 -5.78
CA ARG A 54 8.46 -9.25 -6.24
C ARG A 54 7.48 -9.48 -5.10
N ALA A 55 7.65 -10.55 -4.32
CA ALA A 55 6.81 -10.81 -3.15
C ALA A 55 6.86 -9.67 -2.11
N ALA A 56 8.03 -9.03 -1.98
CA ALA A 56 8.25 -7.87 -1.14
C ALA A 56 7.81 -6.53 -1.76
N ASP A 57 7.25 -6.56 -2.98
CA ASP A 57 6.78 -5.41 -3.76
C ASP A 57 7.80 -4.26 -3.90
N CYS A 58 9.10 -4.58 -3.96
CA CYS A 58 10.14 -3.55 -3.99
C CYS A 58 10.00 -2.61 -5.19
N ALA A 59 9.50 -3.11 -6.33
CA ALA A 59 9.40 -2.35 -7.56
C ALA A 59 8.35 -1.22 -7.50
N ALA A 60 7.28 -1.38 -6.71
CA ALA A 60 6.18 -0.41 -6.64
C ALA A 60 6.64 0.97 -6.15
N CYS A 61 7.52 1.01 -5.16
CA CYS A 61 8.06 2.26 -4.63
C CYS A 61 9.40 2.65 -5.26
N HIS A 62 10.17 1.69 -5.77
CA HIS A 62 11.50 1.95 -6.30
C HIS A 62 11.56 2.08 -7.84
N THR A 63 10.42 2.19 -8.52
CA THR A 63 10.37 2.37 -9.98
C THR A 63 9.33 3.41 -10.34
N VAL A 64 9.64 4.24 -11.35
CA VAL A 64 8.68 5.17 -11.96
C VAL A 64 8.34 4.73 -13.37
N GLU A 65 7.17 5.13 -13.85
CA GLU A 65 6.78 4.93 -15.24
C GLU A 65 7.81 5.58 -16.20
N GLY A 66 8.26 4.84 -17.21
CA GLY A 66 9.31 5.26 -18.14
C GLY A 66 10.73 5.31 -17.54
N GLY A 67 10.88 5.05 -16.23
CA GLY A 67 12.16 4.96 -15.54
C GLY A 67 12.79 3.57 -15.62
N GLY A 68 14.05 3.47 -15.20
CA GLY A 68 14.71 2.19 -15.06
C GLY A 68 14.23 1.44 -13.80
N LEU A 69 14.10 0.13 -13.90
CA LEU A 69 13.67 -0.73 -12.78
C LEU A 69 14.57 -0.49 -11.56
N PHE A 70 13.95 -0.24 -10.40
CA PHE A 70 14.63 0.03 -9.13
C PHE A 70 15.42 1.35 -9.03
N ALA A 71 15.35 2.23 -10.03
CA ALA A 71 16.08 3.51 -10.05
C ALA A 71 15.46 4.60 -9.14
N GLY A 72 14.36 4.31 -8.46
CA GLY A 72 13.69 5.20 -7.52
C GLY A 72 12.90 6.32 -8.19
N GLY A 73 12.50 7.30 -7.39
CA GLY A 73 11.82 8.52 -7.82
C GLY A 73 10.30 8.50 -7.71
N PHE A 74 9.68 7.38 -7.33
CA PHE A 74 8.22 7.31 -7.17
C PHE A 74 7.75 8.26 -6.07
N PRO A 75 6.86 9.23 -6.36
CA PRO A 75 6.37 10.18 -5.37
C PRO A 75 5.26 9.53 -4.53
N MET A 76 5.49 9.42 -3.23
CA MET A 76 4.48 9.00 -2.25
C MET A 76 4.00 10.23 -1.49
N GLU A 77 2.77 10.63 -1.76
CA GLU A 77 2.11 11.72 -1.04
C GLU A 77 1.66 11.23 0.34
N THR A 78 2.02 11.98 1.37
CA THR A 78 1.61 11.70 2.75
C THR A 78 1.04 12.95 3.39
N PRO A 79 0.29 12.84 4.51
CA PRO A 79 -0.13 13.99 5.29
C PRO A 79 1.01 14.88 5.80
N PHE A 80 2.25 14.39 5.76
CA PHE A 80 3.45 15.09 6.22
C PHE A 80 4.29 15.66 5.07
N GLY A 81 3.82 15.57 3.83
CA GLY A 81 4.53 15.94 2.60
C GLY A 81 4.92 14.73 1.75
N THR A 82 5.75 14.94 0.73
CA THR A 82 6.05 13.93 -0.29
C THR A 82 7.39 13.25 -0.04
N VAL A 83 7.37 11.92 0.02
CA VAL A 83 8.57 11.07 0.11
C VAL A 83 8.80 10.40 -1.24
N HIS A 84 10.04 10.42 -1.73
CA HIS A 84 10.39 9.74 -2.97
C HIS A 84 11.08 8.40 -2.70
N GLY A 85 10.72 7.38 -3.49
CA GLY A 85 11.44 6.12 -3.50
C GLY A 85 12.93 6.31 -3.82
N SER A 86 13.80 5.60 -3.11
CA SER A 86 15.25 5.69 -3.33
C SER A 86 15.71 4.85 -4.52
N ASN A 87 16.87 5.13 -5.10
CA ASN A 87 17.48 4.24 -6.08
C ASN A 87 18.12 3.07 -5.33
N ILE A 88 17.71 1.84 -5.63
CA ILE A 88 18.23 0.61 -5.01
C ILE A 88 18.97 -0.28 -6.02
N THR A 89 19.37 0.29 -7.16
CA THR A 89 20.29 -0.36 -8.10
C THR A 89 21.72 -0.36 -7.53
N PRO A 90 22.66 -1.16 -8.09
CA PRO A 90 24.05 -1.15 -7.66
C PRO A 90 24.85 0.09 -8.12
N SER A 91 24.20 1.21 -8.44
CA SER A 91 24.89 2.50 -8.59
C SER A 91 25.68 2.80 -7.31
N ALA A 92 26.94 3.19 -7.47
CA ALA A 92 27.85 3.45 -6.36
C ALA A 92 27.52 4.77 -5.63
N ASP A 93 27.06 5.78 -6.36
CA ASP A 93 26.94 7.15 -5.86
C ASP A 93 25.48 7.56 -5.64
N HIS A 94 24.53 6.91 -6.33
CA HIS A 94 23.09 7.17 -6.20
C HIS A 94 22.28 5.98 -5.71
N GLY A 95 22.82 4.76 -5.82
CA GLY A 95 22.17 3.52 -5.41
C GLY A 95 22.74 2.88 -4.13
N ILE A 96 22.58 1.57 -4.02
CA ILE A 96 23.09 0.75 -2.91
C ILE A 96 24.44 0.08 -3.22
N GLY A 97 25.13 0.47 -4.29
CA GLY A 97 26.36 -0.19 -4.77
C GLY A 97 27.52 -0.23 -3.76
N ARG A 98 27.47 0.61 -2.72
CA ARG A 98 28.46 0.66 -1.62
C ARG A 98 27.95 0.07 -0.30
N TRP A 99 26.72 -0.42 -0.25
CA TRP A 99 26.13 -0.98 0.97
C TRP A 99 26.59 -2.41 1.10
N SER A 100 27.19 -2.79 2.24
CA SER A 100 27.41 -4.22 2.50
C SER A 100 26.08 -4.96 2.61
N ARG A 101 26.16 -6.29 2.64
CA ARG A 101 25.01 -7.14 2.96
C ARG A 101 24.36 -6.71 4.29
N GLU A 102 25.16 -6.49 5.32
CA GLU A 102 24.70 -6.10 6.65
C GLU A 102 24.08 -4.69 6.66
N ASP A 103 24.61 -3.78 5.84
CA ASP A 103 24.00 -2.46 5.63
C ASP A 103 22.60 -2.58 5.04
N PHE A 104 22.44 -3.42 4.02
CA PHE A 104 21.13 -3.71 3.43
C PHE A 104 20.16 -4.30 4.47
N TYR A 105 20.63 -5.23 5.30
CA TYR A 105 19.78 -5.90 6.29
C TYR A 105 19.26 -4.91 7.34
N ARG A 106 20.13 -4.05 7.85
CA ARG A 106 19.75 -3.00 8.80
C ARG A 106 18.81 -1.98 8.17
N ALA A 107 19.03 -1.62 6.91
CA ALA A 107 18.13 -0.70 6.24
C ALA A 107 16.73 -1.30 6.08
N VAL A 108 16.65 -2.59 5.70
CA VAL A 108 15.37 -3.25 5.47
C VAL A 108 14.62 -3.58 6.77
N ARG A 109 15.29 -4.12 7.78
CA ARG A 109 14.65 -4.54 9.04
C ARG A 109 14.54 -3.44 10.08
N GLU A 110 15.49 -2.51 10.11
CA GLU A 110 15.60 -1.51 11.19
C GLU A 110 15.38 -0.08 10.70
N GLY A 111 15.32 0.15 9.38
CA GLY A 111 15.20 1.48 8.82
C GLY A 111 16.47 2.32 9.01
N ILE A 112 17.65 1.69 9.07
CA ILE A 112 18.94 2.39 9.31
C ILE A 112 19.89 2.14 8.14
N THR A 113 20.23 3.20 7.41
CA THR A 113 21.17 3.14 6.28
C THR A 113 22.63 3.20 6.75
N PRO A 114 23.62 2.96 5.88
CA PRO A 114 25.02 3.27 6.16
C PRO A 114 25.20 4.70 6.70
N GLY A 115 26.15 4.87 7.62
CA GLY A 115 26.33 6.11 8.36
C GLY A 115 25.35 6.29 9.54
N GLY A 116 24.29 5.48 9.65
CA GLY A 116 23.32 5.54 10.73
C GLY A 116 22.21 6.58 10.53
N ARG A 117 21.95 6.94 9.27
CA ARG A 117 20.80 7.75 8.89
C ARG A 117 19.53 6.89 8.95
N HIS A 118 18.49 7.42 9.58
CA HIS A 118 17.21 6.73 9.69
C HIS A 118 16.37 6.93 8.42
N LEU A 119 15.61 5.92 8.01
CA LEU A 119 14.60 5.99 6.98
C LEU A 119 13.30 6.55 7.56
N TYR A 120 12.47 7.15 6.71
CA TYR A 120 11.08 7.41 7.09
C TYR A 120 10.30 6.10 6.98
N PRO A 121 9.27 5.88 7.81
CA PRO A 121 8.46 4.65 7.81
C PRO A 121 7.63 4.44 6.52
N ALA A 122 7.72 5.36 5.55
CA ALA A 122 7.29 5.11 4.17
C ALA A 122 8.07 3.95 3.52
N MET A 123 9.32 3.72 3.93
CA MET A 123 9.97 2.42 3.74
C MET A 123 9.46 1.51 4.87
N PRO A 124 8.78 0.39 4.58
CA PRO A 124 8.01 -0.36 5.57
C PRO A 124 8.87 -1.30 6.42
N TYR A 125 9.94 -0.79 7.04
CA TYR A 125 10.82 -1.56 7.92
C TYR A 125 10.09 -2.13 9.15
N ASN A 126 8.98 -1.51 9.58
CA ASN A 126 8.12 -2.03 10.65
C ASN A 126 7.29 -3.25 10.23
N SER A 127 7.21 -3.55 8.94
CA SER A 127 6.63 -4.79 8.41
C SER A 127 7.73 -5.78 8.05
N TYR A 128 8.84 -5.31 7.46
CA TYR A 128 9.95 -6.15 7.02
C TYR A 128 10.87 -6.68 8.12
N TYR A 129 10.76 -6.23 9.38
CA TYR A 129 11.70 -6.61 10.44
C TYR A 129 11.80 -8.14 10.68
N MET A 130 10.78 -8.92 10.31
CA MET A 130 10.80 -10.40 10.35
C MET A 130 11.19 -11.07 9.03
N MET A 131 11.49 -10.32 7.96
CA MET A 131 11.91 -10.90 6.68
C MET A 131 13.10 -11.80 6.93
N SER A 132 13.12 -13.02 6.41
CA SER A 132 14.15 -14.03 6.70
C SER A 132 15.54 -13.61 6.21
N ASP A 133 16.60 -14.12 6.84
CA ASP A 133 17.98 -13.85 6.37
C ASP A 133 18.19 -14.32 4.93
N GLN A 134 17.56 -15.44 4.54
CA GLN A 134 17.66 -16.02 3.20
C GLN A 134 16.98 -15.13 2.15
N ASP A 135 15.79 -14.60 2.44
CA ASP A 135 15.10 -13.69 1.53
C ASP A 135 15.88 -12.39 1.36
N LEU A 136 16.43 -11.84 2.44
CA LEU A 136 17.29 -10.65 2.37
C LEU A 136 18.56 -10.91 1.56
N ASP A 137 19.16 -12.10 1.71
CA ASP A 137 20.35 -12.52 0.97
C ASP A 137 20.07 -12.58 -0.53
N ASP A 138 18.97 -13.26 -0.87
CA ASP A 138 18.55 -13.47 -2.25
C ASP A 138 18.15 -12.13 -2.88
N ILE A 139 17.39 -11.27 -2.19
CA ILE A 139 17.04 -9.92 -2.68
C ILE A 139 18.28 -9.08 -2.89
N TYR A 140 19.20 -9.03 -1.92
CA TYR A 140 20.43 -8.24 -2.04
C TYR A 140 21.28 -8.73 -3.23
N ALA A 141 21.45 -10.04 -3.39
CA ALA A 141 22.15 -10.63 -4.53
C ALA A 141 21.47 -10.28 -5.88
N TYR A 142 20.14 -10.36 -5.94
CA TYR A 142 19.39 -10.01 -7.14
C TYR A 142 19.56 -8.53 -7.51
N LEU A 143 19.38 -7.61 -6.54
CA LEU A 143 19.54 -6.17 -6.74
C LEU A 143 20.97 -5.84 -7.18
N MET A 144 21.98 -6.35 -6.49
CA MET A 144 23.39 -6.04 -6.75
C MET A 144 23.93 -6.61 -8.06
N THR A 145 23.19 -7.51 -8.71
CA THR A 145 23.49 -8.05 -10.04
C THR A 145 22.68 -7.40 -11.17
N ARG A 146 21.82 -6.41 -10.87
CA ARG A 146 21.10 -5.63 -11.89
C ARG A 146 22.04 -4.62 -12.56
N PRO A 147 21.70 -4.12 -13.76
CA PRO A 147 22.38 -2.95 -14.31
C PRO A 147 22.37 -1.79 -13.33
N ALA A 148 23.53 -1.18 -13.08
CA ALA A 148 23.62 0.04 -12.29
C ALA A 148 23.00 1.20 -13.08
N ILE A 149 22.03 1.89 -12.47
CA ILE A 149 21.40 3.07 -13.06
C ILE A 149 21.82 4.25 -12.22
N ASP A 150 22.74 5.05 -12.75
CA ASP A 150 23.37 6.13 -12.01
C ASP A 150 22.57 7.44 -12.14
N VAL A 151 21.42 7.46 -11.49
CA VAL A 151 20.49 8.60 -11.50
C VAL A 151 20.15 8.97 -10.06
N PRO A 152 20.30 10.26 -9.67
CA PRO A 152 19.89 10.72 -8.35
C PRO A 152 18.35 10.76 -8.27
N THR A 153 17.80 10.36 -7.13
CA THR A 153 16.37 10.51 -6.88
C THR A 153 16.03 11.93 -6.43
N PRO A 154 14.81 12.43 -6.74
CA PRO A 154 14.31 13.67 -6.18
C PRO A 154 14.42 13.67 -4.64
N LYS A 155 14.68 14.85 -4.07
CA LYS A 155 14.67 15.03 -2.61
C LYS A 155 13.24 14.93 -2.09
N ASN A 156 13.09 14.49 -0.85
CA ASN A 156 11.79 14.53 -0.18
C ASN A 156 11.36 15.99 0.03
N ASP A 157 10.08 16.26 -0.16
CA ASP A 157 9.46 17.56 0.07
C ASP A 157 8.64 17.48 1.37
N LEU A 158 9.33 17.68 2.49
CA LEU A 158 8.74 17.63 3.83
C LEU A 158 8.94 19.00 4.49
N PRO A 159 7.89 19.62 5.06
CA PRO A 159 8.04 20.86 5.79
C PRO A 159 8.72 20.63 7.14
N PHE A 160 9.27 21.68 7.74
CA PHE A 160 9.71 21.64 9.12
C PHE A 160 8.50 21.35 10.05
N PRO A 161 8.63 20.46 11.05
CA PRO A 161 9.85 19.78 11.48
C PRO A 161 10.12 18.41 10.83
N PHE A 162 9.24 17.91 9.96
CA PHE A 162 9.31 16.55 9.40
C PHE A 162 10.55 16.31 8.51
N ASN A 163 11.16 17.36 7.96
CA ASN A 163 12.43 17.27 7.25
C ASN A 163 13.65 16.93 8.12
N GLN A 164 13.53 16.94 9.45
CA GLN A 164 14.61 16.61 10.38
C GLN A 164 14.63 15.11 10.66
N ARG A 165 15.51 14.34 10.00
CA ARG A 165 15.44 12.86 10.08
C ARG A 165 15.79 12.29 11.44
N PHE A 166 16.63 12.97 12.22
CA PHE A 166 16.97 12.51 13.57
C PHE A 166 15.75 12.38 14.48
N LEU A 167 14.61 13.03 14.17
CA LEU A 167 13.36 12.83 14.89
C LEU A 167 12.83 11.39 14.78
N MET A 168 13.24 10.63 13.75
CA MET A 168 12.89 9.22 13.61
C MET A 168 13.49 8.36 14.74
N ILE A 169 14.53 8.81 15.43
CA ILE A 169 15.01 8.13 16.65
C ILE A 169 13.91 8.12 17.72
N GLY A 170 13.27 9.26 17.94
CA GLY A 170 12.17 9.39 18.90
C GLY A 170 10.91 8.68 18.42
N TRP A 171 10.60 8.76 17.13
CA TRP A 171 9.47 8.03 16.54
C TRP A 171 9.63 6.52 16.70
N ASN A 172 10.82 5.98 16.38
CA ASN A 172 11.12 4.55 16.52
C ASN A 172 11.03 4.10 17.98
N LEU A 173 11.54 4.91 18.93
CA LEU A 173 11.42 4.60 20.37
C LEU A 173 9.96 4.42 20.83
N LEU A 174 9.02 5.14 20.21
CA LEU A 174 7.61 5.09 20.56
C LEU A 174 6.80 4.05 19.77
N PHE A 175 7.16 3.81 18.50
CA PHE A 175 6.27 3.13 17.55
C PHE A 175 6.91 1.97 16.79
N GLN A 176 8.24 1.81 16.81
CA GLN A 176 8.85 0.64 16.19
C GLN A 176 8.51 -0.59 17.02
N ASN A 177 7.69 -1.47 16.44
CA ASN A 177 7.33 -2.74 17.04
C ASN A 177 8.17 -3.85 16.40
N THR A 178 8.79 -4.68 17.22
CA THR A 178 9.54 -5.87 16.80
C THR A 178 8.80 -7.18 17.14
N ASP A 179 7.54 -7.08 17.58
CA ASP A 179 6.65 -8.22 17.78
C ASP A 179 5.77 -8.44 16.55
N PRO A 180 5.47 -9.72 16.18
CA PRO A 180 4.59 -10.04 15.06
C PRO A 180 3.33 -9.19 15.03
N LEU A 181 2.99 -8.63 13.86
CA LEU A 181 1.76 -7.87 13.67
C LEU A 181 0.54 -8.69 14.14
N PRO A 182 -0.51 -8.09 14.72
CA PRO A 182 -1.67 -8.83 15.18
C PRO A 182 -2.30 -9.64 14.06
N ALA A 183 -2.42 -10.95 14.27
CA ALA A 183 -3.06 -11.84 13.30
C ALA A 183 -4.56 -11.50 13.19
N VAL A 184 -5.05 -11.44 11.95
CA VAL A 184 -6.44 -11.02 11.68
C VAL A 184 -7.41 -12.19 11.49
N SER A 185 -6.88 -13.41 11.41
CA SER A 185 -7.65 -14.64 11.28
C SER A 185 -7.10 -15.71 12.21
N SER A 186 -7.79 -16.83 12.31
CA SER A 186 -7.35 -17.98 13.10
C SER A 186 -6.85 -19.09 12.19
N GLY A 187 -5.68 -19.64 12.55
CA GLY A 187 -5.09 -20.80 11.89
C GLY A 187 -3.72 -21.12 12.46
N ASP A 188 -3.27 -22.32 12.18
CA ASP A 188 -1.95 -22.85 12.56
C ASP A 188 -1.37 -23.80 11.51
N SER A 189 -2.06 -23.99 10.38
CA SER A 189 -1.55 -24.77 9.26
C SER A 189 -0.29 -24.15 8.65
N GLU A 190 0.53 -24.97 7.97
CA GLU A 190 1.73 -24.48 7.27
C GLU A 190 1.38 -23.39 6.23
N LEU A 191 0.22 -23.53 5.55
CA LEU A 191 -0.28 -22.52 4.62
C LEU A 191 -0.64 -21.21 5.34
N TRP A 192 -1.27 -21.30 6.52
CA TRP A 192 -1.59 -20.10 7.29
C TRP A 192 -0.34 -19.36 7.76
N VAL A 193 0.66 -20.09 8.28
CA VAL A 193 1.94 -19.52 8.71
C VAL A 193 2.70 -18.89 7.54
N ARG A 194 2.77 -19.58 6.40
CA ARG A 194 3.38 -19.05 5.18
C ARG A 194 2.63 -17.82 4.67
N GLY A 195 1.30 -17.85 4.70
CA GLY A 195 0.44 -16.76 4.27
C GLY A 195 0.62 -15.52 5.12
N ARG A 196 0.78 -15.69 6.43
CA ARG A 196 1.07 -14.60 7.36
C ARG A 196 2.40 -13.93 7.01
N TYR A 197 3.44 -14.72 6.79
CA TYR A 197 4.74 -14.18 6.36
C TYR A 197 4.64 -13.40 5.05
N LEU A 198 3.93 -13.95 4.06
CA LEU A 198 3.75 -13.28 2.76
C LEU A 198 2.89 -12.01 2.84
N THR A 199 1.92 -11.95 3.75
CA THR A 199 0.96 -10.85 3.86
C THR A 199 1.47 -9.74 4.78
N ASP A 200 1.91 -10.11 5.99
CA ASP A 200 2.34 -9.15 7.02
C ASP A 200 3.77 -8.65 6.74
N VAL A 201 4.67 -9.53 6.29
CA VAL A 201 6.10 -9.23 6.17
C VAL A 201 6.46 -8.86 4.74
N MET A 202 6.33 -9.80 3.80
CA MET A 202 6.76 -9.56 2.41
C MET A 202 5.85 -8.53 1.74
N GLY A 203 4.55 -8.79 1.63
CA GLY A 203 3.60 -7.90 0.97
C GLY A 203 3.17 -6.69 1.78
N HIS A 204 3.64 -6.56 3.04
CA HIS A 204 3.39 -5.44 3.95
C HIS A 204 1.95 -4.88 3.89
N CYS A 205 0.96 -5.77 3.78
CA CYS A 205 -0.42 -5.38 3.46
C CYS A 205 -1.01 -4.46 4.53
N ALA A 206 -0.54 -4.60 5.77
CA ALA A 206 -0.91 -3.76 6.89
C ALA A 206 -0.59 -2.28 6.71
N GLU A 207 0.43 -1.93 5.91
CA GLU A 207 0.83 -0.54 5.73
C GLU A 207 -0.24 0.27 4.99
N CYS A 208 -1.00 -0.38 4.11
CA CYS A 208 -2.13 0.26 3.40
C CYS A 208 -3.47 -0.05 4.07
N HIS A 209 -3.68 -1.28 4.53
CA HIS A 209 -4.96 -1.76 5.04
C HIS A 209 -5.16 -1.54 6.54
N THR A 210 -4.27 -0.83 7.24
CA THR A 210 -4.46 -0.47 8.66
C THR A 210 -4.58 1.05 8.81
N PRO A 211 -5.52 1.57 9.62
CA PRO A 211 -5.63 3.00 9.84
C PRO A 211 -4.33 3.58 10.44
N ARG A 212 -4.07 4.85 10.17
CA ARG A 212 -2.91 5.57 10.73
C ARG A 212 -3.33 6.48 11.88
N GLY A 213 -2.52 6.51 12.93
CA GLY A 213 -2.63 7.48 14.01
C GLY A 213 -2.06 8.86 13.63
N MET A 214 -2.15 9.80 14.57
CA MET A 214 -1.74 11.20 14.36
C MET A 214 -0.27 11.37 13.94
N PHE A 215 0.63 10.45 14.31
CA PHE A 215 2.06 10.50 13.97
C PHE A 215 2.41 9.57 12.79
N GLY A 216 1.43 9.09 12.02
CA GLY A 216 1.63 8.21 10.87
C GLY A 216 1.92 6.74 11.21
N GLN A 217 1.93 6.37 12.49
CA GLN A 217 2.05 4.99 12.93
C GLN A 217 0.79 4.19 12.62
N MET A 218 0.91 2.87 12.38
CA MET A 218 -0.25 1.99 12.25
C MET A 218 -1.00 1.87 13.59
N ASP A 219 -2.33 1.98 13.54
CA ASP A 219 -3.18 1.61 14.67
C ASP A 219 -3.41 0.09 14.68
N LEU A 220 -2.51 -0.63 15.36
CA LEU A 220 -2.52 -2.09 15.42
C LEU A 220 -3.79 -2.67 16.08
N ALA A 221 -4.55 -1.88 16.85
CA ALA A 221 -5.84 -2.32 17.37
C ALA A 221 -6.91 -2.46 16.27
N GLN A 222 -6.66 -1.85 15.10
CA GLN A 222 -7.51 -1.90 13.91
C GLN A 222 -6.76 -2.54 12.71
N SER A 223 -5.83 -3.47 12.99
CA SER A 223 -5.05 -4.18 11.97
C SER A 223 -5.94 -4.71 10.83
N LEU A 224 -5.58 -4.35 9.60
CA LEU A 224 -6.25 -4.72 8.35
C LEU A 224 -7.72 -4.27 8.20
N LYS A 225 -8.22 -3.34 9.01
CA LYS A 225 -9.60 -2.83 8.91
C LYS A 225 -9.79 -1.65 7.93
N GLY A 226 -8.86 -1.50 6.99
CA GLY A 226 -8.84 -0.46 5.97
C GLY A 226 -7.94 0.71 6.34
N GLY A 227 -7.71 1.59 5.37
CA GLY A 227 -6.81 2.74 5.54
C GLY A 227 -7.10 3.83 4.52
N THR A 228 -6.61 5.04 4.77
CA THR A 228 -6.77 6.16 3.83
C THR A 228 -5.47 6.37 3.07
N LEU A 229 -5.54 6.32 1.73
CA LEU A 229 -4.41 6.44 0.80
C LEU A 229 -4.55 7.71 -0.03
N GLY A 230 -4.98 8.81 0.60
CA GLY A 230 -5.34 10.04 -0.12
C GLY A 230 -6.75 9.97 -0.68
N ARG A 231 -6.87 9.99 -2.03
CA ARG A 231 -8.16 10.04 -2.72
C ARG A 231 -9.00 8.78 -2.54
N PHE A 232 -8.33 7.62 -2.57
CA PHE A 232 -8.93 6.32 -2.36
C PHE A 232 -8.61 5.77 -0.98
N LYS A 233 -9.40 4.79 -0.55
CA LYS A 233 -9.22 4.06 0.70
C LYS A 233 -8.89 2.60 0.44
N ALA A 234 -7.94 2.07 1.19
CA ALA A 234 -7.74 0.63 1.29
C ALA A 234 -8.93 0.02 2.05
N ALA A 235 -9.45 -1.10 1.54
CA ALA A 235 -10.61 -1.77 2.13
C ALA A 235 -10.25 -2.49 3.44
N ASP A 236 -11.22 -2.71 4.33
CA ASP A 236 -11.08 -3.68 5.42
C ASP A 236 -10.87 -5.08 4.83
N ILE A 237 -9.74 -5.75 5.05
CA ILE A 237 -9.47 -7.10 4.52
C ILE A 237 -9.45 -8.17 5.62
N THR A 238 -10.11 -7.91 6.75
CA THR A 238 -10.34 -8.93 7.78
C THR A 238 -11.27 -10.04 7.26
N PRO A 239 -11.19 -11.28 7.81
CA PRO A 239 -12.00 -12.41 7.35
C PRO A 239 -13.50 -12.10 7.32
N THR A 240 -13.99 -11.44 8.37
CA THR A 240 -15.41 -11.07 8.48
C THR A 240 -15.80 -10.09 7.39
N ALA A 241 -15.04 -9.01 7.18
CA ALA A 241 -15.37 -8.01 6.17
C ALA A 241 -15.29 -8.56 4.74
N LEU A 242 -14.29 -9.42 4.47
CA LEU A 242 -14.19 -10.14 3.20
C LEU A 242 -15.44 -11.00 2.96
N ALA A 243 -15.84 -11.84 3.92
CA ALA A 243 -17.04 -12.65 3.81
C ALA A 243 -18.31 -11.81 3.67
N GLU A 244 -18.42 -10.68 4.38
CA GLU A 244 -19.56 -9.76 4.27
C GLU A 244 -19.73 -9.15 2.88
N ARG A 245 -18.63 -9.00 2.14
CA ARG A 245 -18.64 -8.55 0.74
C ARG A 245 -18.64 -9.71 -0.26
N GLY A 246 -18.83 -10.94 0.22
CA GLY A 246 -19.02 -12.13 -0.61
C GLY A 246 -17.74 -12.73 -1.17
N TRP A 247 -16.57 -12.39 -0.61
CA TRP A 247 -15.30 -12.99 -1.03
C TRP A 247 -15.21 -14.46 -0.60
N THR A 248 -14.69 -15.29 -1.50
CA THR A 248 -14.26 -16.66 -1.22
C THR A 248 -12.74 -16.76 -1.26
N PRO A 249 -12.11 -17.81 -0.68
CA PRO A 249 -10.67 -18.01 -0.79
C PRO A 249 -10.19 -18.09 -2.25
N ASP A 250 -10.98 -18.73 -3.11
CA ASP A 250 -10.66 -18.89 -4.53
C ASP A 250 -10.75 -17.57 -5.29
N ASP A 251 -11.83 -16.80 -5.08
CA ASP A 251 -12.01 -15.49 -5.72
C ASP A 251 -10.95 -14.48 -5.25
N LEU A 252 -10.61 -14.49 -3.95
CA LEU A 252 -9.56 -13.63 -3.42
C LEU A 252 -8.19 -14.02 -4.00
N GLY A 253 -7.93 -15.31 -4.16
CA GLY A 253 -6.71 -15.80 -4.79
C GLY A 253 -6.64 -15.39 -6.26
N GLN A 254 -7.76 -15.47 -6.98
CA GLN A 254 -7.86 -14.99 -8.35
C GLN A 254 -7.61 -13.47 -8.43
N PHE A 255 -8.21 -12.70 -7.52
CA PHE A 255 -8.02 -11.25 -7.46
C PHE A 255 -6.56 -10.88 -7.21
N LEU A 256 -5.87 -11.55 -6.29
CA LEU A 256 -4.46 -11.26 -6.03
C LEU A 256 -3.56 -11.70 -7.20
N ALA A 257 -3.88 -12.82 -7.86
CA ALA A 257 -3.07 -13.34 -8.96
C ALA A 257 -3.30 -12.58 -10.29
N THR A 258 -4.49 -12.01 -10.50
CA THR A 258 -4.89 -11.45 -11.80
C THR A 258 -5.46 -10.05 -11.71
N GLY A 259 -5.71 -9.52 -10.52
CA GLY A 259 -6.37 -8.22 -10.33
C GLY A 259 -7.85 -8.21 -10.68
N THR A 260 -8.48 -9.35 -10.99
CA THR A 260 -9.91 -9.44 -11.31
C THR A 260 -10.57 -10.64 -10.64
N ALA A 261 -11.80 -10.47 -10.19
CA ALA A 261 -12.65 -11.50 -9.61
C ALA A 261 -14.13 -11.12 -9.85
N PRO A 262 -15.09 -12.03 -9.59
CA PRO A 262 -16.52 -11.69 -9.65
C PRO A 262 -16.91 -10.48 -8.79
N GLN A 263 -16.18 -10.24 -7.70
CA GLN A 263 -16.37 -9.13 -6.77
C GLN A 263 -15.80 -7.80 -7.29
N GLY A 264 -15.06 -7.79 -8.40
CA GLY A 264 -14.53 -6.57 -9.03
C GLY A 264 -13.09 -6.69 -9.49
N SER A 265 -12.49 -5.55 -9.83
CA SER A 265 -11.10 -5.44 -10.27
C SER A 265 -10.28 -4.55 -9.35
N ALA A 266 -8.98 -4.78 -9.29
CA ALA A 266 -8.04 -3.93 -8.58
C ALA A 266 -7.94 -2.59 -9.31
N PHE A 267 -7.88 -1.50 -8.57
CA PHE A 267 -7.66 -0.17 -9.14
C PHE A 267 -6.79 0.66 -8.21
N SER A 268 -6.34 1.83 -8.68
CA SER A 268 -5.43 2.71 -7.94
C SER A 268 -4.20 1.94 -7.44
N GLU A 269 -3.83 2.06 -6.17
CA GLU A 269 -2.65 1.44 -5.57
C GLU A 269 -2.69 -0.09 -5.64
N MET A 270 -3.87 -0.72 -5.53
CA MET A 270 -3.96 -2.18 -5.66
C MET A 270 -3.71 -2.67 -7.08
N HIS A 271 -3.92 -1.85 -8.11
CA HIS A 271 -3.52 -2.22 -9.47
C HIS A 271 -1.99 -2.32 -9.57
N MET A 272 -1.25 -1.41 -8.92
CA MET A 272 0.21 -1.47 -8.87
C MET A 272 0.72 -2.71 -8.14
N VAL A 273 0.12 -3.07 -7.00
CA VAL A 273 0.46 -4.30 -6.24
C VAL A 273 0.31 -5.53 -7.13
N VAL A 274 -0.79 -5.62 -7.89
CA VAL A 274 -0.97 -6.73 -8.84
C VAL A 274 0.03 -6.64 -9.98
N ALA A 275 0.21 -5.46 -10.57
CA ALA A 275 1.06 -5.22 -11.73
C ALA A 275 2.55 -5.56 -11.48
N LEU A 276 3.04 -5.31 -10.26
CA LEU A 276 4.47 -5.37 -9.93
C LEU A 276 4.84 -6.49 -8.95
N SER A 277 3.88 -7.05 -8.21
CA SER A 277 4.10 -8.04 -7.17
C SER A 277 3.23 -9.30 -7.34
N THR A 278 1.97 -9.26 -6.93
CA THR A 278 1.22 -10.49 -6.58
C THR A 278 0.94 -11.40 -7.77
N GLN A 279 0.85 -10.85 -8.99
CA GLN A 279 0.67 -11.67 -10.20
C GLN A 279 1.81 -12.66 -10.47
N TYR A 280 2.99 -12.41 -9.89
CA TYR A 280 4.18 -13.23 -10.10
C TYR A 280 4.36 -14.32 -9.04
N LEU A 281 3.52 -14.34 -8.01
CA LEU A 281 3.61 -15.35 -6.96
C LEU A 281 3.08 -16.69 -7.43
N THR A 282 3.61 -17.75 -6.84
CA THR A 282 3.15 -19.11 -7.13
C THR A 282 1.71 -19.31 -6.66
N LYS A 283 1.03 -20.30 -7.24
CA LYS A 283 -0.33 -20.67 -6.79
C LYS A 283 -0.36 -21.09 -5.33
N ASP A 284 0.70 -21.72 -4.84
CA ASP A 284 0.80 -22.15 -3.44
C ASP A 284 0.95 -20.96 -2.50
N ASP A 285 1.76 -19.97 -2.86
CA ASP A 285 1.90 -18.73 -2.09
C ASP A 285 0.62 -17.88 -2.14
N MET A 286 -0.08 -17.83 -3.28
CA MET A 286 -1.41 -17.23 -3.38
C MET A 286 -2.41 -17.91 -2.44
N LYS A 287 -2.43 -19.25 -2.42
CA LYS A 287 -3.29 -20.03 -1.51
C LYS A 287 -2.91 -19.80 -0.05
N ALA A 288 -1.62 -19.68 0.26
CA ALA A 288 -1.15 -19.37 1.60
C ALA A 288 -1.67 -17.99 2.04
N MET A 289 -1.50 -16.96 1.22
CA MET A 289 -1.99 -15.60 1.49
C MET A 289 -3.50 -15.57 1.74
N THR A 290 -4.31 -16.24 0.91
CA THR A 290 -5.76 -16.28 1.11
C THR A 290 -6.16 -17.08 2.34
N THR A 291 -5.44 -18.15 2.64
CA THR A 291 -5.62 -18.95 3.88
C THR A 291 -5.32 -18.11 5.12
N TYR A 292 -4.28 -17.26 5.09
CA TYR A 292 -4.04 -16.32 6.18
C TYR A 292 -5.10 -15.23 6.27
N LEU A 293 -5.49 -14.59 5.17
CA LEU A 293 -6.47 -13.50 5.20
C LEU A 293 -7.87 -13.96 5.62
N MET A 294 -8.24 -15.21 5.36
CA MET A 294 -9.57 -15.74 5.68
C MET A 294 -9.59 -16.71 6.88
N GLY A 295 -8.43 -17.26 7.25
CA GLY A 295 -8.27 -18.30 8.27
C GLY A 295 -8.36 -19.72 7.70
N ASP A 296 -7.89 -20.71 8.47
CA ASP A 296 -7.96 -22.14 8.10
C ASP A 296 -9.40 -22.63 7.95
N LYS A 297 -10.34 -21.96 8.63
CA LYS A 297 -11.78 -22.19 8.55
C LYS A 297 -12.45 -20.87 8.14
N PRO A 298 -12.46 -20.55 6.84
CA PRO A 298 -12.96 -19.28 6.36
C PRO A 298 -14.45 -19.12 6.68
N PRO A 299 -14.90 -17.91 7.11
CA PRO A 299 -16.32 -17.65 7.27
C PRO A 299 -17.05 -17.74 5.91
N PRO A 300 -18.32 -18.20 5.89
CA PRO A 300 -19.06 -18.34 4.63
C PRO A 300 -19.36 -16.96 4.01
N PRO A 301 -19.25 -16.82 2.67
CA PRO A 301 -19.54 -15.57 1.99
C PRO A 301 -21.03 -15.19 2.12
N LYS A 302 -21.32 -13.90 2.36
CA LYS A 302 -22.69 -13.38 2.43
C LYS A 302 -23.18 -12.93 1.06
N VAL A 303 -24.32 -13.47 0.64
CA VAL A 303 -25.07 -12.98 -0.52
C VAL A 303 -25.75 -11.65 -0.17
N ALA A 304 -25.68 -10.65 -1.06
CA ALA A 304 -26.33 -9.36 -0.84
C ALA A 304 -27.86 -9.52 -0.89
N GLN A 305 -28.55 -8.91 0.07
CA GLN A 305 -30.00 -8.77 0.01
C GLN A 305 -30.35 -7.52 -0.76
N LEU A 306 -30.78 -7.69 -2.01
CA LEU A 306 -31.03 -6.59 -2.93
C LEU A 306 -32.41 -5.99 -2.68
N THR A 307 -32.50 -4.67 -2.74
CA THR A 307 -33.78 -3.94 -2.71
C THR A 307 -33.90 -3.08 -3.96
N PRO A 308 -35.11 -2.84 -4.49
CA PRO A 308 -35.29 -1.91 -5.59
C PRO A 308 -34.77 -0.54 -5.18
N GLY A 309 -33.79 -0.01 -5.92
CA GLY A 309 -33.32 1.36 -5.71
C GLY A 309 -34.28 2.40 -6.30
N GLY A 310 -34.00 3.69 -6.04
CA GLY A 310 -34.85 4.79 -6.49
C GLY A 310 -34.87 5.00 -8.01
N ASP A 311 -36.02 5.42 -8.54
CA ASP A 311 -36.25 5.57 -9.98
C ASP A 311 -35.29 6.55 -10.66
N GLN A 312 -34.95 7.66 -9.99
CA GLN A 312 -34.03 8.66 -10.54
C GLN A 312 -32.61 8.13 -10.69
N GLY A 313 -32.09 7.46 -9.65
CA GLY A 313 -30.77 6.82 -9.70
C GLY A 313 -30.72 5.71 -10.73
N ARG A 314 -31.81 4.94 -10.88
CA ARG A 314 -31.95 3.94 -11.94
C ARG A 314 -31.90 4.57 -13.34
N ALA A 315 -32.64 5.66 -13.55
CA ALA A 315 -32.64 6.35 -14.85
C ALA A 315 -31.25 6.89 -15.21
N GLN A 316 -30.53 7.45 -14.24
CA GLN A 316 -29.14 7.90 -14.42
C GLN A 316 -28.21 6.73 -14.79
N TYR A 317 -28.32 5.59 -14.08
CA TYR A 317 -27.53 4.40 -14.38
C TYR A 317 -27.76 3.90 -15.82
N LEU A 318 -29.03 3.79 -16.23
CA LEU A 318 -29.38 3.31 -17.57
C LEU A 318 -28.84 4.23 -18.66
N ASN A 319 -28.84 5.55 -18.42
CA ASN A 319 -28.38 6.54 -19.39
C ASN A 319 -26.85 6.65 -19.47
N LEU A 320 -26.14 6.43 -18.37
CA LEU A 320 -24.70 6.76 -18.25
C LEU A 320 -23.78 5.56 -18.06
N CYS A 321 -24.27 4.49 -17.42
CA CYS A 321 -23.43 3.40 -16.91
C CYS A 321 -23.72 2.07 -17.62
N ALA A 322 -24.99 1.79 -17.93
CA ALA A 322 -25.45 0.49 -18.41
C ALA A 322 -24.82 0.05 -19.75
N GLY A 323 -24.35 0.99 -20.58
CA GLY A 323 -23.65 0.66 -21.83
C GLY A 323 -22.36 -0.14 -21.63
N CYS A 324 -21.70 0.04 -20.48
CA CYS A 324 -20.48 -0.69 -20.11
C CYS A 324 -20.76 -1.72 -19.01
N HIS A 325 -21.51 -1.34 -17.97
CA HIS A 325 -21.77 -2.18 -16.80
C HIS A 325 -22.97 -3.13 -16.95
N GLY A 326 -23.64 -3.14 -18.10
CA GLY A 326 -24.82 -3.97 -18.37
C GLY A 326 -26.11 -3.36 -17.84
N VAL A 327 -27.26 -3.80 -18.35
CA VAL A 327 -28.57 -3.25 -17.92
C VAL A 327 -28.94 -3.77 -16.52
N SER A 328 -28.50 -4.98 -16.19
CA SER A 328 -28.74 -5.64 -14.91
C SER A 328 -27.53 -5.58 -13.98
N GLY A 329 -26.51 -4.80 -14.32
CA GLY A 329 -25.26 -4.72 -13.55
C GLY A 329 -24.34 -5.94 -13.71
N GLU A 330 -24.54 -6.74 -14.76
CA GLU A 330 -23.76 -7.95 -15.05
C GLU A 330 -22.30 -7.68 -15.48
N GLY A 331 -21.97 -6.42 -15.78
CA GLY A 331 -20.67 -6.04 -16.30
C GLY A 331 -20.45 -6.49 -17.73
N LYS A 332 -19.25 -6.23 -18.24
CA LYS A 332 -18.82 -6.72 -19.55
C LYS A 332 -17.38 -7.17 -19.46
N PRO A 333 -17.08 -8.46 -19.74
CA PRO A 333 -15.71 -8.97 -19.69
C PRO A 333 -14.77 -8.09 -20.51
N ASN A 334 -13.60 -7.81 -19.93
CA ASN A 334 -12.56 -6.97 -20.50
C ASN A 334 -13.00 -5.53 -20.87
N VAL A 335 -14.06 -5.03 -20.24
CA VAL A 335 -14.54 -3.66 -20.45
C VAL A 335 -14.85 -3.00 -19.11
N ALA A 336 -15.73 -3.59 -18.31
CA ALA A 336 -16.14 -3.03 -17.03
C ALA A 336 -16.54 -4.14 -16.05
N PRO A 337 -16.21 -3.99 -14.75
CA PRO A 337 -16.60 -4.97 -13.75
C PRO A 337 -18.12 -5.02 -13.58
N ALA A 338 -18.61 -6.18 -13.14
CA ALA A 338 -19.99 -6.31 -12.69
C ALA A 338 -20.26 -5.35 -11.53
N MET A 339 -21.46 -4.79 -11.48
CA MET A 339 -21.97 -4.03 -10.34
C MET A 339 -22.66 -4.99 -9.35
N ALA A 340 -23.37 -6.00 -9.86
CA ALA A 340 -23.98 -7.04 -9.06
C ALA A 340 -22.93 -7.77 -8.21
N GLY A 341 -23.01 -7.63 -6.88
CA GLY A 341 -22.06 -8.26 -5.96
C GLY A 341 -20.69 -7.58 -5.87
N ASN A 342 -20.48 -6.43 -6.51
CA ASN A 342 -19.21 -5.72 -6.50
C ASN A 342 -18.78 -5.29 -5.09
N ALA A 343 -17.58 -5.65 -4.66
CA ALA A 343 -17.08 -5.37 -3.32
C ALA A 343 -16.98 -3.86 -3.03
N THR A 344 -16.69 -3.01 -4.01
CA THR A 344 -16.62 -1.54 -3.83
C THR A 344 -17.99 -0.96 -3.49
N ILE A 345 -19.06 -1.46 -4.13
CA ILE A 345 -20.44 -1.02 -3.85
C ILE A 345 -20.92 -1.54 -2.49
N ARG A 346 -20.37 -2.67 -2.06
CA ARG A 346 -20.66 -3.34 -0.79
C ARG A 346 -19.83 -2.83 0.39
N GLN A 347 -19.04 -1.77 0.22
CA GLN A 347 -18.35 -1.14 1.35
C GLN A 347 -19.30 -0.23 2.13
N ALA A 348 -19.25 -0.30 3.47
CA ALA A 348 -20.01 0.58 4.33
C ALA A 348 -19.68 2.05 4.04
N ASP A 349 -18.38 2.36 3.96
CA ASP A 349 -17.87 3.64 3.49
C ASP A 349 -17.91 3.70 1.95
N ALA A 350 -18.71 4.63 1.42
CA ALA A 350 -18.90 4.80 -0.02
C ALA A 350 -17.80 5.64 -0.70
N THR A 351 -16.75 6.06 0.01
CA THR A 351 -15.70 6.95 -0.54
C THR A 351 -15.15 6.45 -1.87
N ASN A 352 -14.74 5.17 -1.95
CA ASN A 352 -14.18 4.62 -3.18
C ASN A 352 -15.22 4.59 -4.32
N LEU A 353 -16.47 4.22 -4.03
CA LEU A 353 -17.53 4.20 -5.04
C LEU A 353 -17.78 5.62 -5.59
N ILE A 354 -17.86 6.61 -4.69
CA ILE A 354 -18.11 8.01 -5.06
C ILE A 354 -16.93 8.57 -5.85
N ALA A 355 -15.69 8.39 -5.36
CA ALA A 355 -14.47 8.86 -6.03
C ALA A 355 -14.31 8.25 -7.43
N SER A 356 -14.51 6.94 -7.58
CA SER A 356 -14.43 6.29 -8.89
C SER A 356 -15.44 6.82 -9.90
N ILE A 357 -16.65 7.23 -9.47
CA ILE A 357 -17.65 7.82 -10.37
C ILE A 357 -17.35 9.31 -10.65
N LEU A 358 -16.90 10.06 -9.64
CA LEU A 358 -16.54 11.47 -9.81
C LEU A 358 -15.35 11.62 -10.77
N ASP A 359 -14.28 10.89 -10.51
CA ASP A 359 -12.98 11.08 -11.13
C ASP A 359 -12.84 10.23 -12.41
N GLY A 360 -13.54 9.10 -12.45
CA GLY A 360 -13.31 8.06 -13.44
C GLY A 360 -12.12 7.18 -13.06
N LEU A 361 -11.84 6.18 -13.89
CA LEU A 361 -10.70 5.29 -13.73
C LEU A 361 -9.97 5.16 -15.07
N PRO A 362 -8.62 5.17 -15.08
CA PRO A 362 -7.86 4.98 -16.32
C PRO A 362 -8.07 3.56 -16.86
N GLU A 363 -7.65 3.35 -18.11
CA GLU A 363 -7.53 1.99 -18.65
C GLU A 363 -6.50 1.20 -17.83
N GLN A 364 -6.81 -0.05 -17.53
CA GLN A 364 -5.97 -0.93 -16.72
C GLN A 364 -5.76 -2.26 -17.41
N ALA A 365 -4.50 -2.63 -17.59
CA ALA A 365 -4.14 -3.96 -18.08
C ALA A 365 -3.96 -4.93 -16.91
N PHE A 366 -4.47 -6.14 -17.08
CA PHE A 366 -4.26 -7.27 -16.17
C PHE A 366 -3.69 -8.48 -16.92
N PRO A 367 -3.08 -9.44 -16.21
CA PRO A 367 -2.57 -10.67 -16.82
C PRO A 367 -3.61 -11.41 -17.65
N GLY A 368 -3.18 -12.06 -18.74
CA GLY A 368 -4.05 -12.91 -19.55
C GLY A 368 -5.06 -12.16 -20.42
N ASN A 369 -4.76 -10.93 -20.84
CA ASN A 369 -5.64 -10.04 -21.62
C ASN A 369 -6.93 -9.61 -20.88
N GLY A 370 -6.92 -9.66 -19.55
CA GLY A 370 -7.95 -9.02 -18.75
C GLY A 370 -7.74 -7.52 -18.78
N ASN A 371 -8.26 -6.76 -19.73
CA ASN A 371 -8.12 -5.29 -19.70
C ASN A 371 -9.42 -4.67 -19.19
N MET A 372 -9.36 -3.61 -18.40
CA MET A 372 -10.52 -2.78 -18.08
C MET A 372 -10.40 -1.47 -18.85
N GLN A 373 -11.44 -1.11 -19.60
CA GLN A 373 -11.45 0.15 -20.35
C GLN A 373 -11.55 1.33 -19.39
N SER A 374 -11.09 2.49 -19.85
CA SER A 374 -11.21 3.73 -19.07
C SER A 374 -12.67 4.01 -18.72
N MET A 375 -12.96 4.20 -17.44
CA MET A 375 -14.25 4.67 -16.95
C MET A 375 -14.24 6.20 -16.92
N PRO A 376 -15.17 6.90 -17.61
CA PRO A 376 -15.20 8.35 -17.61
C PRO A 376 -15.60 8.90 -16.24
N GLY A 377 -15.01 10.04 -15.86
CA GLY A 377 -15.43 10.81 -14.69
C GLY A 377 -16.71 11.61 -14.94
N PHE A 378 -17.56 11.70 -13.92
CA PHE A 378 -18.86 12.39 -13.96
C PHE A 378 -18.91 13.64 -13.07
N ALA A 379 -17.79 14.08 -12.50
CA ALA A 379 -17.73 15.24 -11.62
C ALA A 379 -18.30 16.54 -12.25
N ARG A 380 -18.23 16.73 -13.57
CA ARG A 380 -18.79 17.93 -14.22
C ARG A 380 -20.15 17.70 -14.88
N LYS A 381 -20.69 16.47 -14.80
CA LYS A 381 -21.90 16.04 -15.52
C LYS A 381 -23.10 15.82 -14.61
N LEU A 382 -22.86 15.43 -13.36
CA LEU A 382 -23.90 15.19 -12.37
C LEU A 382 -23.78 16.18 -11.22
N SER A 383 -24.90 16.78 -10.83
CA SER A 383 -25.02 17.48 -9.55
C SER A 383 -24.84 16.52 -8.38
N ASP A 384 -24.58 17.06 -7.19
CA ASP A 384 -24.43 16.25 -5.97
C ASP A 384 -25.66 15.42 -5.65
N GLN A 385 -26.85 16.00 -5.88
CA GLN A 385 -28.11 15.30 -5.69
C GLN A 385 -28.25 14.12 -6.66
N GLN A 386 -27.98 14.34 -7.95
CA GLN A 386 -28.02 13.26 -8.94
C GLN A 386 -26.99 12.18 -8.61
N MET A 387 -25.77 12.56 -8.22
CA MET A 387 -24.76 11.59 -7.84
C MET A 387 -25.17 10.75 -6.63
N ALA A 388 -25.75 11.37 -5.60
CA ALA A 388 -26.25 10.66 -4.42
C ALA A 388 -27.35 9.65 -4.81
N GLU A 389 -28.27 10.03 -5.69
CA GLU A 389 -29.31 9.14 -6.23
C GLU A 389 -28.71 7.94 -6.98
N LEU A 390 -27.75 8.17 -7.87
CA LEU A 390 -27.03 7.12 -8.61
C LEU A 390 -26.31 6.15 -7.66
N VAL A 391 -25.53 6.69 -6.73
CA VAL A 391 -24.78 5.89 -5.74
C VAL A 391 -25.74 5.06 -4.89
N ASN A 392 -26.79 5.67 -4.35
CA ASN A 392 -27.81 4.97 -3.56
C ASN A 392 -28.53 3.89 -4.35
N TYR A 393 -28.85 4.13 -5.62
CA TYR A 393 -29.41 3.11 -6.50
C TYR A 393 -28.46 1.91 -6.62
N THR A 394 -27.18 2.13 -6.91
CA THR A 394 -26.23 1.01 -7.05
C THR A 394 -26.04 0.23 -5.74
N ARG A 395 -25.99 0.94 -4.60
CA ARG A 395 -25.84 0.33 -3.26
C ARG A 395 -27.01 -0.55 -2.87
N THR A 396 -28.23 -0.12 -3.16
CA THR A 396 -29.45 -0.87 -2.83
C THR A 396 -29.71 -2.00 -3.84
N ALA A 397 -29.59 -1.70 -5.14
CA ALA A 397 -29.90 -2.63 -6.22
C ALA A 397 -28.87 -3.76 -6.39
N TRP A 398 -27.61 -3.53 -6.02
CA TRP A 398 -26.52 -4.51 -6.21
C TRP A 398 -25.60 -4.72 -5.01
N GLY A 399 -25.52 -3.75 -4.09
CA GLY A 399 -24.67 -3.82 -2.91
C GLY A 399 -25.33 -4.45 -1.67
N GLY A 400 -26.66 -4.49 -1.62
CA GLY A 400 -27.39 -4.88 -0.41
C GLY A 400 -27.11 -3.97 0.79
N LEU A 401 -26.79 -2.71 0.52
CA LEU A 401 -26.58 -1.66 1.52
C LEU A 401 -27.71 -0.61 1.45
N PRO A 402 -27.97 0.13 2.54
CA PRO A 402 -28.95 1.22 2.51
C PRO A 402 -28.53 2.32 1.51
N GLY A 403 -29.55 2.99 0.97
CA GLY A 403 -29.40 4.19 0.15
C GLY A 403 -29.37 5.45 1.02
N ASP A 404 -28.33 5.60 1.83
CA ASP A 404 -28.19 6.63 2.85
C ASP A 404 -27.16 7.72 2.51
N ILE A 405 -26.61 7.70 1.29
CA ILE A 405 -25.66 8.70 0.82
C ILE A 405 -26.39 10.00 0.51
N THR A 406 -25.88 11.10 1.05
CA THR A 406 -26.44 12.44 0.91
C THR A 406 -25.68 13.28 -0.13
N ALA A 407 -26.35 14.26 -0.72
CA ALA A 407 -25.70 15.24 -1.61
C ALA A 407 -24.52 15.95 -0.92
N ALA A 408 -24.63 16.25 0.39
CA ALA A 408 -23.55 16.88 1.14
C ALA A 408 -22.28 16.00 1.21
N GLN A 409 -22.44 14.67 1.36
CA GLN A 409 -21.31 13.74 1.33
C GLN A 409 -20.65 13.71 -0.07
N ILE A 410 -21.43 13.79 -1.14
CA ILE A 410 -20.88 13.93 -2.49
C ILE A 410 -20.11 15.24 -2.63
N GLY A 411 -20.70 16.36 -2.22
CA GLY A 411 -20.08 17.68 -2.31
C GLY A 411 -18.73 17.74 -1.58
N ALA A 412 -18.65 17.17 -0.38
CA ALA A 412 -17.41 17.08 0.38
C ALA A 412 -16.30 16.30 -0.35
N LEU A 413 -16.65 15.22 -1.08
CA LEU A 413 -15.69 14.46 -1.88
C LEU A 413 -15.42 15.10 -3.26
N ARG A 414 -16.22 16.08 -3.70
CA ARG A 414 -15.99 16.75 -4.99
C ARG A 414 -14.97 17.88 -4.89
N GLU A 415 -14.85 18.50 -3.72
CA GLU A 415 -13.96 19.64 -3.46
C GLU A 415 -12.50 19.23 -3.19
N HIS A 416 -12.27 17.93 -3.03
CA HIS A 416 -10.98 17.26 -2.90
C HIS A 416 -10.78 16.31 -4.08
#